data_AF-A0A920L7T5-F1
#
_entry.id   AF-A0A920L7T5-F1
#
_cell.length_a   1.000
_cell.length_b   1.000
_cell.length_c   1.000
_cell.angle_alpha   90.00
_cell.angle_beta   90.00
_cell.angle_gamma   90.00
#
_symmetry.space_group_name_H-M   'P 1'
#
loop_
_entity.id
_entity.type
_entity.pdbx_description
1 polymer ?
#
loop_
_entity_poly.entity_id
_entity_poly.type
_entity_poly.pdbx_seq_one_letter_code
_entity_poly.pdbx_strand_id
1 'polypeptide(L)'
;MRNASIDVLRKIGVDTGGSNVQFAINPDNGKMVVIEMNPRVSRSSALASKATGFPIAKVASKLAVGYTLDELRNEITQGIIPASFEPTIDYTVVKIPRFAFEKFPNTNDRLTTQMKSVGEVMAIGRCFTEALLKAISGLEYEVNGLEPWDGIEKSPKGNLKQKLKMLAQKNVVFG
;
A
#
# COMPACT_ATOMS: atom_id res chain seq x y z
N MET A 1 -2.54 16.61 -4.26
CA MET A 1 -3.01 15.50 -3.40
C MET A 1 -2.99 15.88 -1.91
N ARG A 2 -1.84 16.19 -1.30
CA ARG A 2 -1.72 16.55 0.13
C ARG A 2 -2.77 17.56 0.62
N ASN A 3 -2.85 18.74 -0.03
CA ASN A 3 -3.82 19.78 0.36
C ASN A 3 -5.27 19.29 0.24
N ALA A 4 -5.61 18.60 -0.85
CA ALA A 4 -6.94 18.04 -1.06
C ALA A 4 -7.33 17.02 0.03
N SER A 5 -6.39 16.19 0.51
CA SER A 5 -6.66 15.29 1.64
C SER A 5 -7.05 16.06 2.90
N ILE A 6 -6.31 17.12 3.24
CA ILE A 6 -6.58 17.96 4.41
C ILE A 6 -7.94 18.67 4.26
N ASP A 7 -8.22 19.23 3.09
CA ASP A 7 -9.47 19.93 2.81
C ASP A 7 -10.68 19.00 2.88
N VAL A 8 -10.55 17.75 2.42
CA VAL A 8 -11.60 16.73 2.57
C VAL A 8 -11.89 16.45 4.04
N LEU A 9 -10.87 16.25 4.88
CA LEU A 9 -11.07 16.00 6.31
C LEU A 9 -11.78 17.19 6.98
N ARG A 10 -11.33 18.42 6.72
CA ARG A 10 -11.95 19.65 7.24
C ARG A 10 -13.39 19.80 6.79
N LYS A 11 -13.69 19.49 5.52
CA LYS A 11 -15.04 19.63 4.96
C LYS A 11 -16.01 18.59 5.52
N ILE A 12 -15.53 17.38 5.81
CA ILE A 12 -16.32 16.31 6.43
C ILE A 12 -16.45 16.52 7.95
N GLY A 13 -15.56 17.27 8.59
CA GLY A 13 -15.60 17.58 10.01
C GLY A 13 -14.93 16.51 10.88
N VAL A 14 -13.83 15.90 10.40
CA VAL A 14 -13.01 15.01 11.23
C VAL A 14 -11.93 15.83 11.93
N ASP A 15 -12.22 16.29 13.14
CA ASP A 15 -11.33 17.20 13.89
C ASP A 15 -10.35 16.48 14.83
N THR A 16 -10.70 15.27 15.31
CA THR A 16 -9.96 14.58 16.40
C THR A 16 -9.70 13.11 16.08
N GLY A 17 -9.05 12.82 14.94
CA GLY A 17 -8.73 11.44 14.57
C GLY A 17 -8.06 11.27 13.22
N GLY A 18 -7.77 10.01 12.87
CA GLY A 18 -7.21 9.64 11.57
C GLY A 18 -8.30 9.28 10.55
N SER A 19 -8.03 9.58 9.26
CA SER A 19 -8.88 9.19 8.14
C SER A 19 -8.05 8.70 6.96
N ASN A 20 -8.67 7.94 6.05
CA ASN A 20 -8.06 7.54 4.78
C ASN A 20 -8.81 8.19 3.62
N VAL A 21 -8.10 8.87 2.72
CA VAL A 21 -8.66 9.53 1.52
C VAL A 21 -8.09 8.85 0.29
N GLN A 22 -8.94 8.53 -0.69
CA GLN A 22 -8.55 7.85 -1.92
C GLN A 22 -8.77 8.74 -3.14
N PHE A 23 -7.85 8.65 -4.10
CA PHE A 23 -7.85 9.45 -5.31
C PHE A 23 -7.62 8.58 -6.55
N ALA A 24 -8.15 9.01 -7.68
CA ALA A 24 -7.74 8.56 -9.01
C ALA A 24 -6.95 9.68 -9.69
N ILE A 25 -5.87 9.34 -10.40
CA ILE A 25 -5.10 10.27 -11.22
C ILE A 25 -5.08 9.73 -12.65
N ASN A 26 -5.45 10.57 -13.62
CA ASN A 26 -5.25 10.27 -15.03
C ASN A 26 -3.74 10.42 -15.38
N PRO A 27 -3.07 9.36 -15.86
CA PRO A 27 -1.63 9.42 -16.14
C PRO A 27 -1.26 10.34 -17.31
N ASP A 28 -2.18 10.60 -18.25
CA ASP A 28 -1.87 11.37 -19.46
C ASP A 28 -1.82 12.89 -19.19
N ASN A 29 -2.60 13.36 -18.21
CA ASN A 29 -2.76 14.80 -17.95
C ASN A 29 -2.74 15.19 -16.47
N GLY A 30 -2.57 14.24 -15.56
CA GLY A 30 -2.51 14.48 -14.12
C GLY A 30 -3.84 14.87 -13.47
N LYS A 31 -4.98 14.82 -14.19
CA LYS A 31 -6.30 15.13 -13.62
C LYS A 31 -6.56 14.22 -12.42
N MET A 32 -6.76 14.83 -11.26
CA MET A 32 -6.98 14.15 -9.98
C MET A 32 -8.46 14.24 -9.59
N VAL A 33 -9.05 13.13 -9.17
CA VAL A 33 -10.43 13.02 -8.69
C VAL A 33 -10.43 12.32 -7.32
N VAL A 34 -11.20 12.85 -6.37
CA VAL A 34 -11.44 12.19 -5.07
C VAL A 34 -12.41 11.04 -5.30
N ILE A 35 -12.08 9.83 -4.83
CA ILE A 35 -12.95 8.66 -4.93
C ILE A 35 -13.84 8.57 -3.68
N GLU A 36 -13.23 8.49 -2.51
CA GLU A 36 -13.92 8.36 -1.24
C GLU A 36 -13.03 8.84 -0.08
N MET A 37 -13.65 8.99 1.10
CA MET A 37 -12.93 9.11 2.36
C MET A 37 -13.55 8.16 3.40
N ASN A 38 -12.70 7.56 4.22
CA ASN A 38 -13.08 6.70 5.32
C ASN A 38 -12.75 7.42 6.64
N PRO A 39 -13.76 7.89 7.42
CA PRO A 39 -13.56 8.73 8.61
C PRO A 39 -13.19 7.89 9.84
N ARG A 40 -12.21 7.01 9.68
CA ARG A 40 -11.75 6.06 10.71
C ARG A 40 -10.39 5.48 10.35
N VAL A 41 -9.81 4.76 11.32
CA VAL A 41 -8.71 3.84 11.04
C VAL A 41 -9.15 2.75 10.05
N SER A 42 -8.24 2.39 9.16
CA SER A 42 -8.47 1.43 8.07
C SER A 42 -7.35 0.38 8.04
N ARG A 43 -7.53 -0.65 7.21
CA ARG A 43 -6.45 -1.61 6.90
C ARG A 43 -5.21 -0.88 6.35
N SER A 44 -5.43 0.13 5.51
CA SER A 44 -4.36 1.00 5.00
C SER A 44 -3.70 1.83 6.10
N SER A 45 -4.44 2.24 7.14
CA SER A 45 -3.86 2.93 8.31
C SER A 45 -2.96 2.00 9.12
N ALA A 46 -3.35 0.74 9.28
CA ALA A 46 -2.51 -0.27 9.94
C ALA A 46 -1.23 -0.53 9.12
N LEU A 47 -1.35 -0.70 7.80
CA LEU A 47 -0.21 -0.83 6.89
C LEU A 47 0.71 0.40 6.97
N ALA A 48 0.15 1.62 6.90
CA ALA A 48 0.92 2.86 7.01
C ALA A 48 1.63 2.99 8.37
N SER A 49 1.00 2.54 9.45
CA SER A 49 1.62 2.53 10.78
C SER A 49 2.82 1.58 10.84
N LYS A 50 2.74 0.41 10.19
CA LYS A 50 3.89 -0.50 10.09
C LYS A 50 4.95 0.01 9.12
N ALA A 51 4.54 0.66 8.04
CA ALA A 51 5.44 1.19 7.02
C ALA A 51 6.28 2.38 7.51
N THR A 52 5.69 3.25 8.33
CA THR A 52 6.37 4.47 8.82
C THR A 52 6.85 4.32 10.26
N GLY A 53 6.31 3.33 10.97
CA GLY A 53 6.45 3.19 12.41
C GLY A 53 5.57 4.14 13.23
N PHE A 54 4.90 5.12 12.61
CA PHE A 54 4.02 6.05 13.32
C PHE A 54 2.73 5.34 13.77
N PRO A 55 2.42 5.28 15.08
CA PRO A 55 1.31 4.47 15.59
C PRO A 55 -0.04 5.21 15.45
N ILE A 56 -0.59 5.27 14.23
CA ILE A 56 -1.77 6.08 13.88
C ILE A 56 -2.95 5.84 14.82
N ALA A 57 -3.30 4.58 15.10
CA ALA A 57 -4.45 4.26 15.96
C ALA A 57 -4.26 4.76 17.41
N LYS A 58 -3.03 4.68 17.93
CA LYS A 58 -2.68 5.11 19.29
C LYS A 58 -2.64 6.64 19.42
N VAL A 59 -2.18 7.33 18.37
CA VAL A 59 -2.22 8.79 18.31
C VAL A 59 -3.67 9.26 18.18
N ALA A 60 -4.43 8.67 17.25
CA ALA A 60 -5.83 9.03 17.02
C ALA A 60 -6.71 8.84 18.27
N SER A 61 -6.48 7.80 19.08
CA SER A 61 -7.23 7.60 20.33
C SER A 61 -6.93 8.68 21.38
N LYS A 62 -5.70 9.20 21.44
CA LYS A 62 -5.34 10.32 22.31
C LYS A 62 -5.94 11.63 21.80
N LEU A 63 -5.93 11.87 20.49
CA LEU A 63 -6.59 13.03 19.89
C LEU A 63 -8.09 13.05 20.23
N ALA A 64 -8.74 11.89 20.19
CA ALA A 64 -10.17 11.76 20.51
C ALA A 64 -10.53 12.13 21.95
N VAL A 65 -9.57 12.16 22.89
CA VAL A 65 -9.78 12.59 24.28
C VAL A 65 -9.23 13.99 24.56
N GLY A 66 -8.95 14.77 23.51
CA GLY A 66 -8.62 16.19 23.60
C GLY A 66 -7.14 16.55 23.51
N TYR A 67 -6.24 15.58 23.32
CA TYR A 67 -4.83 15.89 23.06
C TYR A 67 -4.66 16.52 21.67
N THR A 68 -3.60 17.32 21.52
CA THR A 68 -3.14 17.83 20.23
C THR A 68 -1.90 17.07 19.75
N LEU A 69 -1.59 17.11 18.44
CA LEU A 69 -0.42 16.42 17.89
C LEU A 69 0.92 16.91 18.48
N ASP A 70 1.00 18.18 18.86
CA ASP A 70 2.20 18.80 19.45
C ASP A 70 2.48 18.36 20.89
N GLU A 71 1.43 17.99 21.63
CA GLU A 71 1.53 17.46 23.00
C GLU A 71 2.04 16.01 23.01
N LEU A 72 1.76 15.27 21.95
CA LEU A 72 2.12 13.86 21.83
C LEU A 72 3.58 13.72 21.41
N ARG A 73 4.26 12.72 21.97
CA ARG A 73 5.66 12.41 21.67
C ARG A 73 5.77 11.17 20.81
N ASN A 74 6.64 11.21 19.80
CA ASN A 74 6.84 10.09 18.89
C ASN A 74 7.73 9.01 19.53
N GLU A 75 7.19 7.80 19.65
CA GLU A 75 7.81 6.70 20.42
C GLU A 75 9.08 6.17 19.75
N ILE A 76 9.13 6.15 18.42
CA ILE A 76 10.28 5.63 17.66
C ILE A 76 11.51 6.52 17.81
N THR A 77 11.30 7.83 17.88
CA THR A 77 12.37 8.80 18.11
C THR A 77 12.60 9.04 19.61
N GLN A 78 12.22 8.09 20.46
CA GLN A 78 12.38 8.16 21.93
C GLN A 78 11.80 9.43 22.56
N GLY A 79 10.74 9.98 21.96
CA GLY A 79 10.09 11.21 22.41
C GLY A 79 10.87 12.50 22.18
N ILE A 80 11.93 12.49 21.37
CA ILE A 80 12.66 13.70 20.99
C ILE A 80 11.81 14.60 20.08
N ILE A 81 11.08 14.00 19.14
CA ILE A 81 10.25 14.71 18.15
C ILE A 81 8.76 14.58 18.57
N PRO A 82 7.95 15.65 18.43
CA PRO A 82 6.50 15.56 18.65
C PRO A 82 5.81 14.65 17.61
N ALA A 83 4.53 14.34 17.79
CA ALA A 83 3.73 13.57 16.82
C ALA A 83 3.24 14.44 15.64
N SER A 84 3.42 15.75 15.69
CA SER A 84 3.06 16.75 14.67
C SER A 84 4.10 16.83 13.54
N PHE A 85 4.39 15.69 12.90
CA PHE A 85 5.30 15.64 11.77
C PHE A 85 4.80 14.65 10.71
N GLU A 86 5.31 14.78 9.49
CA GLU A 86 5.10 13.80 8.43
C GLU A 86 6.32 12.85 8.39
N PRO A 87 6.15 11.54 8.64
CA PRO A 87 7.25 10.59 8.56
C PRO A 87 7.87 10.55 7.17
N THR A 88 9.20 10.52 7.11
CA THR A 88 9.97 10.25 5.90
C THR A 88 10.69 8.92 6.06
N ILE A 89 10.67 8.10 5.02
CA ILE A 89 11.27 6.76 5.01
C ILE A 89 12.39 6.71 3.98
N ASP A 90 13.46 5.98 4.29
CA ASP A 90 14.62 5.77 3.43
C ASP A 90 14.65 4.35 2.83
N TYR A 91 13.48 3.71 2.80
CA TYR A 91 13.24 2.38 2.26
C TYR A 91 11.89 2.35 1.52
N THR A 92 11.67 1.28 0.76
CA THR A 92 10.41 0.99 0.07
C THR A 92 9.63 -0.10 0.81
N VAL A 93 8.32 0.09 0.91
CA VAL A 93 7.39 -0.89 1.46
C VAL A 93 6.48 -1.40 0.35
N VAL A 94 6.39 -2.72 0.20
CA VAL A 94 5.48 -3.37 -0.73
C VAL A 94 4.46 -4.20 0.04
N LYS A 95 3.21 -4.13 -0.40
CA LYS A 95 2.12 -4.95 0.12
C LYS A 95 1.51 -5.77 -1.02
N ILE A 96 1.33 -7.07 -0.80
CA ILE A 96 0.66 -7.96 -1.76
C ILE A 96 -0.53 -8.64 -1.05
N PRO A 97 -1.75 -8.59 -1.62
CA PRO A 97 -2.89 -9.33 -1.08
C PRO A 97 -2.72 -10.85 -1.27
N ARG A 98 -3.18 -11.62 -0.27
CA ARG A 98 -3.28 -13.08 -0.31
C ARG A 98 -4.70 -13.50 -0.68
N PHE A 99 -4.83 -14.45 -1.60
CA PHE A 99 -6.11 -15.03 -2.02
C PHE A 99 -6.20 -16.50 -1.60
N ALA A 100 -7.41 -17.05 -1.66
CA ALA A 100 -7.67 -18.46 -1.37
C ALA A 100 -8.71 -19.05 -2.33
N PHE A 101 -8.59 -18.72 -3.63
CA PHE A 101 -9.56 -19.15 -4.65
C PHE A 101 -9.63 -20.67 -4.80
N GLU A 102 -8.55 -21.38 -4.49
CA GLU A 102 -8.49 -22.84 -4.43
C GLU A 102 -9.53 -23.46 -3.48
N LYS A 103 -9.95 -22.71 -2.45
CA LYS A 103 -11.02 -23.12 -1.52
C LYS A 103 -12.43 -22.88 -2.06
N PHE A 104 -12.56 -22.16 -3.18
CA PHE A 104 -13.83 -21.71 -3.75
C PHE A 104 -13.87 -21.87 -5.29
N PRO A 105 -13.78 -23.12 -5.83
CA PRO A 105 -13.53 -23.37 -7.25
C PRO A 105 -14.65 -22.88 -8.19
N ASN A 106 -15.88 -22.74 -7.69
CA ASN A 106 -17.02 -22.27 -8.46
C ASN A 106 -17.15 -20.73 -8.45
N THR A 107 -16.23 -20.03 -7.79
CA THR A 107 -16.27 -18.57 -7.70
C THR A 107 -15.44 -17.92 -8.79
N ASN A 108 -15.88 -16.75 -9.23
CA ASN A 108 -15.11 -15.95 -10.19
C ASN A 108 -13.83 -15.43 -9.52
N ASP A 109 -12.67 -15.85 -10.04
CA ASP A 109 -11.33 -15.49 -9.55
C ASP A 109 -10.82 -14.13 -10.06
N ARG A 110 -11.57 -13.48 -10.97
CA ARG A 110 -11.18 -12.16 -11.51
C ARG A 110 -11.30 -11.07 -10.45
N LEU A 111 -10.26 -10.26 -10.37
CA LEU A 111 -10.23 -9.08 -9.52
C LEU A 111 -11.24 -8.03 -10.02
N THR A 112 -11.90 -7.38 -9.06
CA THR A 112 -12.88 -6.32 -9.29
C THR A 112 -12.79 -5.31 -8.15
N THR A 113 -13.66 -4.30 -8.11
CA THR A 113 -13.74 -3.32 -7.02
C THR A 113 -14.13 -3.95 -5.68
N GLN A 114 -14.83 -5.08 -5.71
CA GLN A 114 -15.13 -5.88 -4.52
C GLN A 114 -13.91 -6.69 -4.07
N MET A 115 -13.55 -6.56 -2.80
CA MET A 115 -12.43 -7.29 -2.22
C MET A 115 -12.70 -8.81 -2.15
N LYS A 116 -11.72 -9.60 -2.60
CA LYS A 116 -11.72 -11.07 -2.51
C LYS A 116 -10.51 -11.65 -1.77
N SER A 117 -9.56 -10.81 -1.36
CA SER A 117 -8.37 -11.24 -0.62
C SER A 117 -8.71 -11.61 0.82
N VAL A 118 -8.11 -12.67 1.33
CA VAL A 118 -8.30 -13.16 2.71
C VAL A 118 -7.22 -12.65 3.68
N GLY A 119 -6.12 -12.12 3.14
CA GLY A 119 -5.02 -11.59 3.92
C GLY A 119 -4.08 -10.73 3.08
N GLU A 120 -2.92 -10.40 3.64
CA GLU A 120 -1.89 -9.62 2.98
C GLU A 120 -0.52 -9.88 3.60
N VAL A 121 0.51 -9.79 2.76
CA VAL A 121 1.92 -9.74 3.18
C VAL A 121 2.46 -8.33 2.95
N MET A 122 3.35 -7.90 3.84
CA MET A 122 4.10 -6.65 3.74
C MET A 122 5.59 -6.98 3.79
N ALA A 123 6.39 -6.36 2.93
CA ALA A 123 7.83 -6.45 2.97
C ALA A 123 8.50 -5.08 2.82
N ILE A 124 9.72 -4.97 3.32
CA ILE A 124 10.55 -3.76 3.31
C ILE A 124 11.88 -4.07 2.62
N GLY A 125 12.31 -3.17 1.74
CA GLY A 125 13.59 -3.23 1.04
C GLY A 125 14.15 -1.82 0.77
N ARG A 126 15.45 -1.70 0.53
CA ARG A 126 16.10 -0.42 0.21
C ARG A 126 15.67 0.12 -1.15
N CYS A 127 15.19 -0.75 -2.04
CA CYS A 127 14.59 -0.37 -3.32
C CYS A 127 13.31 -1.18 -3.58
N PHE A 128 12.54 -0.75 -4.58
CA PHE A 128 11.30 -1.41 -4.96
C PHE A 128 11.49 -2.88 -5.34
N THR A 129 12.52 -3.20 -6.14
CA THR A 129 12.78 -4.58 -6.59
C THR A 129 13.02 -5.52 -5.41
N GLU A 130 13.82 -5.09 -4.42
CA GLU A 130 14.10 -5.86 -3.22
C GLU A 130 12.82 -6.07 -2.39
N ALA A 131 12.07 -5.00 -2.14
CA ALA A 131 10.83 -5.07 -1.36
C ALA A 131 9.77 -5.96 -2.05
N LEU A 132 9.68 -5.89 -3.38
CA LEU A 132 8.75 -6.69 -4.17
C LEU A 132 9.12 -8.18 -4.11
N LEU A 133 10.38 -8.53 -4.36
CA LEU A 133 10.82 -9.93 -4.34
C LEU A 133 10.66 -10.54 -2.94
N LYS A 134 11.00 -9.79 -1.87
CA LYS A 134 10.73 -10.19 -0.49
C LYS A 134 9.23 -10.43 -0.24
N ALA A 135 8.37 -9.54 -0.72
CA ALA A 135 6.93 -9.70 -0.57
C ALA A 135 6.40 -10.94 -1.31
N ILE A 136 6.91 -11.21 -2.52
CA ILE A 136 6.52 -12.39 -3.30
C ILE A 136 6.94 -13.68 -2.58
N SER A 137 8.20 -13.77 -2.13
CA SER A 137 8.66 -14.93 -1.37
C SER A 137 7.89 -15.11 -0.06
N GLY A 138 7.48 -14.02 0.58
CA GLY A 138 6.67 -14.04 1.80
C GLY A 138 5.18 -14.30 1.60
N LEU A 139 4.71 -14.55 0.36
CA LEU A 139 3.29 -14.83 0.11
C LEU A 139 2.85 -16.22 0.59
N GLU A 140 3.77 -17.12 0.95
CA GLU A 140 3.46 -18.51 1.35
C GLU A 140 2.73 -19.30 0.24
N TYR A 141 3.04 -19.02 -1.03
CA TYR A 141 2.61 -19.83 -2.20
C TYR A 141 3.71 -20.78 -2.68
N GLU A 142 4.77 -20.98 -1.88
CA GLU A 142 5.96 -21.76 -2.26
C GLU A 142 6.65 -21.24 -3.53
N VAL A 143 6.52 -19.94 -3.82
CA VAL A 143 7.14 -19.27 -4.98
C VAL A 143 8.47 -18.63 -4.60
N ASN A 144 9.53 -18.93 -5.34
CA ASN A 144 10.85 -18.35 -5.16
C ASN A 144 11.07 -17.14 -6.08
N GLY A 145 10.27 -16.10 -5.86
CA GLY A 145 10.33 -14.86 -6.62
C GLY A 145 9.48 -14.89 -7.89
N LEU A 146 9.98 -14.31 -8.98
CA LEU A 146 9.26 -14.20 -10.26
C LEU A 146 9.42 -15.47 -11.10
N GLU A 147 8.76 -16.54 -10.67
CA GLU A 147 8.73 -17.78 -11.43
C GLU A 147 7.88 -17.66 -12.70
N PRO A 148 8.25 -18.34 -13.80
CA PRO A 148 7.42 -18.40 -15.00
C PRO A 148 6.04 -18.96 -14.67
N TRP A 149 4.99 -18.26 -15.10
CA TRP A 149 3.62 -18.76 -14.99
C TRP A 149 3.25 -19.59 -16.22
N ASP A 150 2.90 -20.86 -16.03
CA ASP A 150 2.56 -21.78 -17.13
C ASP A 150 1.27 -21.40 -17.89
N GLY A 151 0.45 -20.50 -17.31
CA GLY A 151 -0.77 -20.01 -17.95
C GLY A 151 -0.59 -18.91 -19.00
N ILE A 152 0.66 -18.53 -19.35
CA ILE A 152 0.95 -17.45 -20.32
C ILE A 152 0.23 -17.66 -21.66
N GLU A 153 0.01 -18.91 -22.08
CA GLU A 153 -0.69 -19.24 -23.33
C GLU A 153 -2.19 -18.90 -23.31
N LYS A 154 -2.80 -18.78 -22.12
CA LYS A 154 -4.23 -18.46 -21.96
C LYS A 154 -4.51 -16.96 -21.75
N SER A 155 -3.49 -16.11 -21.79
CA SER A 155 -3.65 -14.66 -21.66
C SER A 155 -4.25 -14.06 -22.96
N PRO A 156 -5.37 -13.30 -22.90
CA PRO A 156 -5.95 -12.65 -24.08
C PRO A 156 -5.02 -11.61 -24.73
N LYS A 157 -3.96 -11.20 -24.03
CA LYS A 157 -2.92 -10.32 -24.59
C LYS A 157 -1.79 -11.18 -25.13
N GLY A 158 -1.96 -11.63 -26.37
CA GLY A 158 -1.03 -12.49 -27.15
C GLY A 158 0.37 -11.92 -27.42
N ASN A 159 0.94 -11.12 -26.52
CA ASN A 159 2.33 -10.69 -26.67
C ASN A 159 3.07 -10.35 -25.36
N LEU A 160 2.60 -10.86 -24.21
CA LEU A 160 3.27 -10.63 -22.93
C LEU A 160 4.67 -11.28 -22.88
N LYS A 161 4.83 -12.45 -23.50
CA LYS A 161 6.11 -13.19 -23.60
C LYS A 161 7.16 -12.40 -24.41
N GLN A 162 6.77 -11.73 -25.49
CA GLN A 162 7.68 -10.86 -26.26
C GLN A 162 8.07 -9.60 -25.47
N LYS A 163 7.12 -8.96 -24.77
CA LYS A 163 7.41 -7.77 -23.94
C LYS A 163 8.34 -8.09 -22.77
N LEU A 164 8.14 -9.24 -22.10
CA LEU A 164 9.02 -9.69 -21.02
C LEU A 164 10.42 -10.06 -21.54
N LYS A 165 10.54 -10.71 -22.71
CA LYS A 165 11.83 -10.94 -23.36
C LYS A 165 12.56 -9.64 -23.74
N MET A 166 11.84 -8.65 -24.28
CA MET A 166 12.42 -7.34 -24.58
C MET A 166 12.89 -6.59 -23.33
N LEU A 167 12.19 -6.71 -22.20
CA LEU A 167 12.58 -6.10 -20.93
C LEU A 167 13.79 -6.81 -20.31
N ALA A 168 13.85 -8.14 -20.38
CA ALA A 168 15.01 -8.92 -19.93
C ALA A 168 16.27 -8.62 -20.76
N GLN A 169 16.13 -8.45 -22.08
CA GLN A 169 17.24 -8.09 -22.96
C GLN A 169 17.74 -6.65 -22.79
N LYS A 170 16.88 -5.72 -22.36
CA LYS A 170 17.27 -4.32 -22.12
C LYS A 170 18.04 -4.10 -20.81
N ASN A 171 17.96 -5.04 -19.85
CA ASN A 171 18.55 -4.90 -18.52
C ASN A 171 19.75 -5.82 -18.26
N VAL A 172 20.30 -6.50 -19.28
CA VAL A 172 21.59 -7.20 -19.18
C VAL A 172 22.67 -6.35 -19.84
N VAL A 173 23.10 -5.32 -19.13
CA VAL A 173 24.48 -4.82 -19.20
C VAL A 173 24.97 -4.78 -17.77
N PHE A 174 25.45 -5.92 -17.29
CA PHE A 174 26.38 -5.94 -16.15
C PHE A 174 27.76 -5.67 -16.74
N GLY A 175 28.30 -4.48 -16.44
CA GLY A 175 29.74 -4.23 -16.47
C GLY A 175 30.34 -4.65 -15.13
#